data_AF-A0A660M631-F1
#
_entry.id   AF-A0A660M631-F1
#
_cell.length_a   1.000
_cell.length_b   1.000
_cell.length_c   1.000
_cell.angle_alpha   90.00
_cell.angle_beta   90.00
_cell.angle_gamma   90.00
#
_symmetry.space_group_name_H-M   'P 1'
#
loop_
_entity.id
_entity.type
_entity.pdbx_description
1 polymer ?
#
loop_
_entity_poly.entity_id
_entity_poly.type
_entity_poly.pdbx_seq_one_letter_code
_entity_poly.pdbx_strand_id
1 'polypeptide(L)'
;TLNAIDEADICLLLMDANELNTQLDQRIAGLINDAGKGMIIVVSKWDSVEGKDAYTRDALAPRIAYYFKFTPWAPLIFTSSKTGQNVTKIYDLILKVHRNRARLAKTSILNQLLQKATQAHPPAGLKNTHPKLRYISQSDSNPPWFIIHGSNLKFVHWSYKRYLERLIRENFDYSGTPIKFSFRDEKQIKENRARISAGKKVINKASGTLKKATDTQNKRERKRDEKLARIQKNQ
;
A
#
# COMPACT_ATOMS: atom_id res chain seq x y z
N THR A 1 5.37 1.40 -19.83
CA THR A 1 5.53 1.67 -18.38
C THR A 1 4.78 0.66 -17.53
N LEU A 2 3.49 0.42 -17.75
CA LEU A 2 2.72 -0.57 -16.96
C LEU A 2 3.27 -2.01 -17.09
N ASN A 3 3.46 -2.52 -18.31
CA ASN A 3 4.02 -3.86 -18.51
C ASN A 3 5.40 -4.03 -17.84
N ALA A 4 6.25 -3.00 -17.93
CA ALA A 4 7.56 -3.01 -17.29
C ALA A 4 7.46 -3.05 -15.75
N ILE A 5 6.45 -2.43 -15.15
CA ILE A 5 6.21 -2.52 -13.70
C ILE A 5 5.75 -3.94 -13.33
N ASP A 6 4.88 -4.54 -14.14
CA ASP A 6 4.37 -5.89 -13.88
C ASP A 6 5.45 -6.96 -13.99
N GLU A 7 6.38 -6.80 -14.94
CA GLU A 7 7.53 -7.72 -15.13
C GLU A 7 8.66 -7.50 -14.12
N ALA A 8 8.82 -6.29 -13.60
CA ALA A 8 9.92 -5.97 -12.67
C ALA A 8 9.64 -6.44 -11.24
N ASP A 9 10.66 -6.91 -10.54
CA ASP A 9 10.62 -7.09 -9.08
C ASP A 9 10.86 -5.78 -8.32
N ILE A 10 11.76 -4.95 -8.86
CA ILE A 10 12.22 -3.68 -8.27
C ILE A 10 12.26 -2.63 -9.38
N CYS A 11 11.55 -1.53 -9.17
CA CYS A 11 11.50 -0.39 -10.08
C CYS A 11 12.43 0.72 -9.61
N LEU A 12 13.24 1.26 -10.52
CA LEU A 12 14.00 2.49 -10.29
C LEU A 12 13.17 3.67 -10.82
N LEU A 13 12.68 4.52 -9.93
CA LEU A 13 11.97 5.74 -10.31
C LEU A 13 13.00 6.85 -10.53
N LEU A 14 13.34 7.10 -11.79
CA LEU A 14 14.29 8.14 -12.18
C LEU A 14 13.61 9.51 -12.24
N MET A 15 14.18 10.49 -11.54
CA MET A 15 13.74 11.90 -11.54
C MET A 15 14.91 12.81 -11.91
N ASP A 16 14.62 13.97 -12.47
CA ASP A 16 15.64 15.01 -12.76
C ASP A 16 15.82 15.92 -11.53
N ALA A 17 17.06 16.23 -11.16
CA ALA A 17 17.35 17.16 -10.06
C ALA A 17 16.85 18.59 -10.32
N ASN A 18 16.73 19.01 -11.59
CA ASN A 18 16.27 20.36 -11.95
C ASN A 18 14.74 20.44 -12.05
N GLU A 19 14.07 19.31 -12.31
CA GLU A 19 12.62 19.20 -12.43
C GLU A 19 12.09 18.15 -11.45
N LEU A 20 12.17 18.48 -10.16
CA LEU A 20 11.72 17.59 -9.11
C LEU A 20 10.19 17.60 -8.96
N ASN A 21 9.64 16.42 -8.72
CA ASN A 21 8.27 16.20 -8.23
C ASN A 21 7.15 16.51 -9.24
N THR A 22 7.26 16.00 -10.46
CA THR A 22 6.15 16.10 -11.41
C THR A 22 4.94 15.27 -10.94
N GLN A 23 3.72 15.67 -11.33
CA GLN A 23 2.52 14.86 -11.05
C GLN A 23 2.62 13.46 -11.68
N LEU A 24 3.37 13.33 -12.77
CA LEU A 24 3.61 12.07 -13.45
C LEU A 24 4.44 11.12 -12.59
N ASP A 25 5.51 11.60 -11.97
CA ASP A 25 6.37 10.78 -11.09
C ASP A 25 5.59 10.22 -9.90
N GLN A 26 4.74 11.05 -9.28
CA GLN A 26 3.87 10.62 -8.18
C GLN A 26 2.87 9.56 -8.64
N ARG A 27 2.28 9.71 -9.84
CA ARG A 27 1.38 8.72 -10.42
C ARG A 27 2.10 7.39 -10.66
N ILE A 28 3.29 7.43 -11.24
CA ILE A 28 4.09 6.21 -11.51
C ILE A 28 4.48 5.52 -10.20
N ALA A 29 4.94 6.27 -9.20
CA ALA A 29 5.23 5.73 -7.87
C ALA A 29 4.00 5.08 -7.21
N GLY A 30 2.82 5.68 -7.38
CA GLY A 30 1.55 5.10 -6.93
C GLY A 30 1.28 3.74 -7.59
N LEU A 31 1.45 3.66 -8.91
CA LEU A 31 1.29 2.41 -9.66
C LEU A 31 2.26 1.31 -9.20
N ILE A 32 3.53 1.65 -8.97
CA ILE A 32 4.56 0.73 -8.44
C ILE A 32 4.16 0.19 -7.06
N ASN A 33 3.72 1.08 -6.16
CA ASN A 33 3.28 0.72 -4.81
C ASN A 33 2.02 -0.17 -4.83
N ASP A 34 1.07 0.13 -5.71
CA ASP A 34 -0.16 -0.63 -5.86
C ASP A 34 0.12 -2.04 -6.38
N ALA A 35 0.95 -2.16 -7.42
CA ALA A 35 1.49 -3.42 -7.94
C ALA A 35 2.34 -4.19 -6.92
N GLY A 36 2.73 -3.55 -5.81
CA GLY A 36 3.45 -4.19 -4.72
C GLY A 36 4.89 -4.52 -5.12
N LYS A 37 5.51 -3.74 -5.99
CA LYS A 37 6.90 -3.90 -6.43
C LYS A 37 7.86 -3.14 -5.53
N GLY A 38 9.12 -3.57 -5.48
CA GLY A 38 10.17 -2.81 -4.81
C GLY A 38 10.38 -1.48 -5.54
N MET A 39 10.80 -0.45 -4.82
CA MET A 39 11.02 0.87 -5.42
C MET A 39 12.24 1.55 -4.84
N ILE A 40 13.04 2.17 -5.70
CA ILE A 40 14.15 3.05 -5.34
C ILE A 40 13.95 4.35 -6.09
N ILE A 41 13.98 5.48 -5.39
CA ILE A 41 13.87 6.80 -5.97
C ILE A 41 15.28 7.28 -6.33
N VAL A 42 15.53 7.49 -7.62
CA VAL A 42 16.83 7.89 -8.16
C VAL A 42 16.72 9.31 -8.70
N VAL A 43 17.39 10.25 -8.06
CA VAL A 43 17.54 11.62 -8.57
C VAL A 43 18.79 11.65 -9.44
N SER A 44 18.62 12.00 -10.70
CA SER A 44 19.67 12.08 -11.72
C SER A 44 20.11 13.53 -11.96
N LYS A 45 21.19 13.69 -12.73
CA LYS A 45 21.79 15.01 -13.06
C LYS A 45 22.18 15.84 -11.83
N TRP A 46 22.58 15.19 -10.74
CA TRP A 46 23.02 15.90 -9.54
C TRP A 46 24.23 16.82 -9.77
N ASP A 47 24.99 16.57 -10.85
CA ASP A 47 26.08 17.44 -11.28
C ASP A 47 25.61 18.82 -11.77
N SER A 48 24.43 18.92 -12.39
CA SER A 48 23.91 20.16 -12.99
C SER A 48 23.28 21.12 -11.99
N VAL A 49 23.14 20.73 -10.73
CA VAL A 49 22.63 21.61 -9.68
C VAL A 49 23.70 22.66 -9.36
N GLU A 50 23.47 23.91 -9.78
CA GLU A 50 24.33 25.06 -9.51
C GLU A 50 24.21 25.50 -8.04
N GLY A 51 25.31 26.02 -7.46
CA GLY A 51 25.31 26.49 -6.06
C GLY A 51 25.09 25.38 -5.02
N LYS A 52 25.54 24.16 -5.33
CA LYS A 52 25.37 23.00 -4.43
C LYS A 52 26.35 23.07 -3.26
N ASP A 53 25.79 23.14 -2.06
CA ASP A 53 26.50 23.01 -0.79
C ASP A 53 26.14 21.67 -0.15
N ALA A 54 26.84 21.29 0.92
CA ALA A 54 26.50 20.09 1.69
C ALA A 54 25.01 20.08 2.13
N TYR A 55 24.44 21.27 2.36
CA TYR A 55 23.06 21.47 2.80
C TYR A 55 22.02 21.34 1.69
N THR A 56 22.38 21.48 0.41
CA THR A 56 21.41 21.44 -0.71
C THR A 56 20.72 20.08 -0.78
N ARG A 57 21.47 19.00 -0.53
CA ARG A 57 20.91 17.64 -0.45
C ARG A 57 19.94 17.52 0.73
N ASP A 58 20.33 18.04 1.88
CA ASP A 58 19.55 17.93 3.12
C ASP A 58 18.30 18.82 3.10
N ALA A 59 18.27 19.85 2.25
CA ALA A 59 17.08 20.65 1.95
C ALA A 59 16.14 19.98 0.93
N LEU A 60 16.68 19.28 -0.07
CA LEU A 60 15.89 18.63 -1.13
C LEU A 60 15.29 17.30 -0.70
N ALA A 61 16.01 16.48 0.06
CA ALA A 61 15.53 15.17 0.47
C ALA A 61 14.19 15.23 1.25
N PRO A 62 13.97 16.14 2.22
CA PRO A 62 12.69 16.29 2.90
C PRO A 62 11.56 16.75 1.97
N ARG A 63 11.86 17.61 1.00
CA ARG A 63 10.89 18.05 -0.01
C ARG A 63 10.42 16.89 -0.87
N ILE A 64 11.34 16.07 -1.38
CA ILE A 64 11.01 14.86 -2.12
C ILE A 64 10.19 13.90 -1.24
N ALA A 65 10.66 13.65 -0.01
CA ALA A 65 9.95 12.78 0.93
C ALA A 65 8.52 13.25 1.23
N TYR A 66 8.26 14.56 1.23
CA TYR A 66 6.92 15.12 1.40
C TYR A 66 5.98 14.75 0.25
N TYR A 67 6.43 14.88 -1.01
CA TYR A 67 5.63 14.50 -2.18
C TYR A 67 5.42 12.99 -2.27
N PHE A 68 6.43 12.20 -1.87
CA PHE A 68 6.38 10.73 -1.85
C PHE A 68 5.98 10.15 -0.48
N LYS A 69 5.24 10.89 0.34
CA LYS A 69 4.83 10.47 1.69
C LYS A 69 3.99 9.18 1.75
N PHE A 70 3.44 8.75 0.62
CA PHE A 70 2.69 7.50 0.49
C PHE A 70 3.62 6.28 0.26
N THR A 71 4.89 6.51 -0.09
CA THR A 71 5.96 5.50 -0.17
C THR A 71 7.17 5.91 0.70
N PRO A 72 6.98 6.11 2.01
CA PRO A 72 8.07 6.53 2.90
C PRO A 72 9.17 5.46 3.05
N TRP A 73 8.88 4.25 2.61
CA TRP A 73 9.77 3.09 2.65
C TRP A 73 10.76 3.05 1.49
N ALA A 74 10.56 3.83 0.42
CA ALA A 74 11.43 3.80 -0.75
C ALA A 74 12.73 4.59 -0.48
N PRO A 75 13.93 3.98 -0.61
CA PRO A 75 15.18 4.70 -0.47
C PRO A 75 15.35 5.74 -1.57
N LEU A 76 15.97 6.86 -1.21
CA LEU A 76 16.31 7.97 -2.10
C LEU A 76 17.83 8.00 -2.34
N ILE A 77 18.25 8.07 -3.60
CA ILE A 77 19.66 8.20 -3.97
C ILE A 77 19.84 9.30 -5.02
N PHE A 78 20.86 10.15 -4.82
CA PHE A 78 21.28 11.17 -5.76
C PHE A 78 22.44 10.65 -6.60
N THR A 79 22.36 10.81 -7.90
CA THR A 79 23.26 10.22 -8.90
C THR A 79 23.59 11.23 -9.99
N SER A 80 24.76 11.05 -10.60
CA SER A 80 25.15 11.78 -11.81
C SER A 80 25.79 10.81 -12.79
N SER A 81 25.16 10.66 -13.95
CA SER A 81 25.69 9.84 -15.03
C SER A 81 26.93 10.47 -15.67
N LYS A 82 27.06 11.81 -15.62
CA LYS A 82 28.20 12.54 -16.19
C LYS A 82 29.47 12.33 -15.38
N THR A 83 29.37 12.34 -14.06
CA THR A 83 30.53 12.14 -13.15
C THR A 83 30.68 10.70 -12.68
N GLY A 84 29.68 9.84 -12.94
CA GLY A 84 29.62 8.48 -12.41
C GLY A 84 29.26 8.41 -10.91
N GLN A 85 28.94 9.55 -10.28
CA GLN A 85 28.68 9.60 -8.84
C GLN A 85 27.49 8.71 -8.45
N ASN A 86 27.72 7.83 -7.47
CA ASN A 86 26.74 6.92 -6.86
C ASN A 86 26.03 5.94 -7.82
N VAL A 87 26.46 5.81 -9.08
CA VAL A 87 25.85 4.87 -10.03
C VAL A 87 26.06 3.43 -9.58
N THR A 88 27.25 3.09 -9.09
CA THR A 88 27.56 1.75 -8.57
C THR A 88 26.73 1.39 -7.33
N LYS A 89 26.45 2.37 -6.46
CA LYS A 89 25.63 2.18 -5.25
C LYS A 89 24.17 1.81 -5.54
N ILE A 90 23.68 2.08 -6.76
CA ILE A 90 22.34 1.64 -7.17
C ILE A 90 22.26 0.11 -7.11
N TYR A 91 23.29 -0.60 -7.56
CA TYR A 91 23.33 -2.06 -7.52
C TYR A 91 23.29 -2.59 -6.09
N ASP A 92 24.06 -1.98 -5.18
CA ASP A 92 24.04 -2.35 -3.76
C ASP A 92 22.64 -2.15 -3.14
N LEU A 93 21.98 -1.04 -3.49
CA LEU A 93 20.61 -0.77 -3.05
C LEU A 93 19.63 -1.79 -3.63
N ILE A 94 19.73 -2.15 -4.90
CA ILE A 94 18.88 -3.17 -5.53
C ILE A 94 19.02 -4.50 -4.77
N LEU A 95 20.25 -4.94 -4.51
CA LEU A 95 20.52 -6.17 -3.78
C LEU A 95 19.97 -6.12 -2.35
N LYS A 96 20.11 -4.97 -1.67
CA LYS A 96 19.53 -4.76 -0.33
C LYS A 96 18.00 -4.86 -0.37
N VAL A 97 17.35 -4.16 -1.30
CA VAL A 97 15.89 -4.17 -1.46
C VAL A 97 15.39 -5.56 -1.79
N HIS A 98 16.08 -6.29 -2.67
CA HIS A 98 15.75 -7.68 -2.99
C HIS A 98 15.77 -8.59 -1.77
N ARG A 99 16.83 -8.50 -0.94
CA ARG A 99 16.94 -9.25 0.33
C ARG A 99 15.85 -8.87 1.32
N ASN A 100 15.57 -7.57 1.45
CA ASN A 100 14.55 -7.07 2.38
C ASN A 100 13.14 -7.49 1.96
N ARG A 101 12.87 -7.54 0.66
CA ARG A 101 11.63 -8.07 0.10
C ARG A 101 11.48 -9.55 0.49
N ALA A 102 12.46 -10.40 0.21
CA ALA A 102 12.42 -11.82 0.58
C ALA A 102 12.48 -12.14 2.09
N ARG A 103 12.54 -11.14 2.98
CA ARG A 103 12.72 -11.35 4.41
C ARG A 103 11.48 -11.99 5.04
N LEU A 104 11.73 -13.00 5.88
CA LEU A 104 10.72 -13.64 6.72
C LEU A 104 10.80 -13.13 8.16
N ALA A 105 9.67 -12.65 8.67
CA ALA A 105 9.48 -12.27 10.05
C ALA A 105 8.92 -13.45 10.86
N LYS A 106 9.67 -13.88 11.88
CA LYS A 106 9.25 -14.98 12.77
C LYS A 106 7.91 -14.66 13.42
N THR A 107 6.96 -15.59 13.30
CA THR A 107 5.59 -15.41 13.77
C THR A 107 5.51 -15.15 15.28
N SER A 108 6.37 -15.77 16.10
CA SER A 108 6.45 -15.49 17.54
C SER A 108 6.74 -14.01 17.83
N ILE A 109 7.73 -13.43 17.13
CA ILE A 109 8.13 -12.03 17.31
C ILE A 109 7.01 -11.10 16.83
N LEU A 110 6.39 -11.40 15.69
CA LEU A 110 5.25 -10.62 15.18
C LEU A 110 4.08 -10.58 16.16
N ASN A 111 3.75 -11.71 16.79
CA ASN A 111 2.65 -11.77 17.75
C ASN A 111 2.98 -11.03 19.05
N GLN A 112 4.21 -11.14 19.55
CA GLN A 112 4.67 -10.34 20.68
C GLN A 112 4.59 -8.84 20.37
N LEU A 113 5.00 -8.44 19.17
CA LEU A 113 4.91 -7.04 18.72
C LEU A 113 3.45 -6.58 18.66
N LEU A 114 2.56 -7.38 18.05
CA LEU A 114 1.13 -7.06 17.94
C LEU A 114 0.47 -6.89 19.32
N GLN A 115 0.81 -7.76 20.26
CA GLN A 115 0.27 -7.70 21.62
C GLN A 115 0.72 -6.40 22.32
N LYS A 116 2.02 -6.09 22.29
CA LYS A 116 2.57 -4.84 22.85
C LYS A 116 1.92 -3.61 22.19
N ALA A 117 1.78 -3.64 20.86
CA ALA A 117 1.17 -2.55 20.10
C ALA A 117 -0.29 -2.28 20.50
N THR A 118 -1.05 -3.35 20.70
CA THR A 118 -2.47 -3.30 21.07
C THR A 118 -2.67 -2.85 22.52
N GLN A 119 -1.75 -3.22 23.42
CA GLN A 119 -1.76 -2.78 24.82
C GLN A 119 -1.41 -1.29 24.95
N ALA A 120 -0.36 -0.84 24.26
CA ALA A 120 0.06 0.57 24.30
C ALA A 120 -0.99 1.48 23.63
N HIS A 121 -1.49 1.06 22.47
CA HIS A 121 -2.47 1.82 21.71
C HIS A 121 -3.60 0.88 21.25
N PRO A 122 -4.71 0.80 22.00
CA PRO A 122 -5.84 -0.03 21.62
C PRO A 122 -6.51 0.52 20.35
N PRO A 123 -6.97 -0.35 19.43
CA PRO A 123 -7.65 0.08 18.22
C PRO A 123 -8.98 0.76 18.56
N ALA A 124 -9.17 1.96 18.03
CA ALA A 124 -10.44 2.67 18.14
C ALA A 124 -11.56 1.87 17.48
N GLY A 125 -12.66 1.69 18.22
CA GLY A 125 -13.86 1.05 17.71
C GLY A 125 -14.76 2.01 16.94
N LEU A 126 -15.60 1.45 16.07
CA LEU A 126 -16.70 2.18 15.43
C LEU A 126 -18.02 1.55 15.86
N LYS A 127 -19.02 2.37 16.22
CA LYS A 127 -20.37 1.92 16.62
C LYS A 127 -20.35 0.86 17.73
N ASN A 128 -19.76 1.18 18.88
CA ASN A 128 -19.61 0.30 20.06
C ASN A 128 -18.94 -1.06 19.78
N THR A 129 -18.25 -1.18 18.65
CA THR A 129 -17.56 -2.41 18.27
C THR A 129 -16.06 -2.17 18.32
N HIS A 130 -15.37 -2.86 19.23
CA HIS A 130 -13.92 -2.80 19.35
C HIS A 130 -13.27 -3.91 18.52
N PRO A 131 -12.43 -3.57 17.51
CA PRO A 131 -11.62 -4.55 16.81
C PRO A 131 -10.71 -5.28 17.79
N LYS A 132 -10.67 -6.61 17.72
CA LYS A 132 -9.76 -7.43 18.53
C LYS A 132 -8.78 -8.11 17.60
N LEU A 133 -7.54 -7.66 17.58
CA LEU A 133 -6.45 -8.29 16.85
C LEU A 133 -5.88 -9.40 17.73
N ARG A 134 -5.91 -10.65 17.26
CA ARG A 134 -5.54 -11.82 18.06
C ARG A 134 -4.20 -12.39 17.65
N TYR A 135 -3.97 -12.49 16.35
CA TYR A 135 -2.84 -13.19 15.80
C TYR A 135 -2.40 -12.55 14.50
N ILE A 136 -1.09 -12.49 14.26
CA ILE A 136 -0.49 -12.03 13.01
C ILE A 136 0.48 -13.09 12.50
N SER A 137 0.50 -13.27 11.18
CA SER A 137 1.46 -14.13 10.49
C SER A 137 1.86 -13.50 9.16
N GLN A 138 3.05 -13.82 8.67
CA GLN A 138 3.46 -13.51 7.31
C GLN A 138 3.05 -14.66 6.39
N SER A 139 2.28 -14.37 5.36
CA SER A 139 1.79 -15.35 4.38
C SER A 139 2.62 -15.40 3.12
N ASP A 140 3.27 -14.29 2.77
CA ASP A 140 4.10 -14.15 1.58
C ASP A 140 5.25 -13.18 1.87
N SER A 141 6.31 -13.26 1.11
CA SER A 141 7.49 -12.40 1.15
C SER A 141 7.64 -11.54 -0.10
N ASN A 142 6.94 -11.80 -1.21
CA ASN A 142 7.21 -11.10 -2.47
C ASN A 142 5.97 -10.39 -3.06
N PRO A 143 5.45 -9.29 -2.47
CA PRO A 143 5.99 -8.51 -1.34
C PRO A 143 5.62 -9.08 0.05
N PRO A 144 6.23 -8.58 1.15
CA PRO A 144 5.88 -8.98 2.51
C PRO A 144 4.39 -8.78 2.80
N TRP A 145 3.68 -9.89 2.95
CA TRP A 145 2.24 -9.91 3.15
C TRP A 145 1.90 -10.42 4.54
N PHE A 146 1.36 -9.54 5.38
CA PHE A 146 0.93 -9.88 6.73
C PHE A 146 -0.57 -10.11 6.78
N ILE A 147 -0.97 -11.19 7.44
CA ILE A 147 -2.36 -11.52 7.71
C ILE A 147 -2.59 -11.38 9.21
N ILE A 148 -3.55 -10.53 9.55
CA ILE A 148 -4.01 -10.33 10.92
C ILE A 148 -5.36 -11.01 11.08
N HIS A 149 -5.43 -11.93 12.03
CA HIS A 149 -6.62 -12.65 12.44
C HIS A 149 -7.19 -12.04 13.71
N GLY A 150 -8.51 -12.09 13.82
CA GLY A 150 -9.21 -11.50 14.94
C GLY A 150 -10.70 -11.34 14.72
N SER A 151 -11.28 -10.43 15.47
CA SER A 151 -12.72 -10.18 15.47
C SER A 151 -12.98 -8.72 15.14
N ASN A 152 -14.04 -8.45 14.37
CA ASN A 152 -14.47 -7.09 14.03
C ASN A 152 -13.41 -6.26 13.30
N LEU A 153 -12.47 -6.93 12.61
CA LEU A 153 -11.32 -6.27 11.97
C LEU A 153 -11.73 -5.35 10.80
N LYS A 154 -12.96 -5.51 10.30
CA LYS A 154 -13.58 -4.61 9.31
C LYS A 154 -13.70 -3.16 9.79
N PHE A 155 -13.63 -2.92 11.10
CA PHE A 155 -13.72 -1.59 11.70
C PHE A 155 -12.35 -1.00 12.05
N VAL A 156 -11.25 -1.69 11.74
CA VAL A 156 -9.91 -1.14 11.93
C VAL A 156 -9.70 0.04 10.97
N HIS A 157 -9.58 1.23 11.53
CA HIS A 157 -9.35 2.45 10.79
C HIS A 157 -7.98 2.44 10.09
N TRP A 158 -7.85 3.18 8.98
CA TRP A 158 -6.62 3.21 8.18
C TRP A 158 -5.41 3.70 8.98
N SER A 159 -5.61 4.63 9.92
CA SER A 159 -4.54 5.17 10.76
C SER A 159 -3.90 4.08 11.62
N TYR A 160 -4.71 3.17 12.14
CA TYR A 160 -4.22 2.02 12.91
C TYR A 160 -3.43 1.05 12.03
N LYS A 161 -3.83 0.87 10.77
CA LYS A 161 -3.04 0.07 9.81
C LYS A 161 -1.66 0.68 9.57
N ARG A 162 -1.57 2.00 9.40
CA ARG A 162 -0.27 2.70 9.27
C ARG A 162 0.57 2.62 10.55
N TYR A 163 -0.07 2.68 11.71
CA TYR A 163 0.60 2.47 12.99
C TYR A 163 1.24 1.07 13.07
N LEU A 164 0.49 0.02 12.71
CA LEU A 164 1.03 -1.35 12.65
C LEU A 164 2.13 -1.49 11.60
N GLU A 165 1.98 -0.87 10.43
CA GLU A 165 3.03 -0.86 9.40
C GLU A 165 4.33 -0.24 9.93
N ARG A 166 4.24 0.94 10.56
CA ARG A 166 5.39 1.61 11.16
C ARG A 166 6.11 0.72 12.16
N LEU A 167 5.36 0.10 13.09
CA LEU A 167 5.94 -0.80 14.09
C LEU A 167 6.65 -2.00 13.48
N ILE A 168 6.09 -2.61 12.44
CA ILE A 168 6.75 -3.71 11.74
C ILE A 168 8.05 -3.22 11.10
N ARG A 169 8.05 -2.03 10.47
CA ARG A 169 9.24 -1.46 9.84
C ARG A 169 10.34 -1.06 10.85
N GLU A 170 9.96 -0.69 12.07
CA GLU A 170 10.91 -0.40 13.15
C GLU A 170 11.61 -1.66 13.67
N ASN A 171 10.95 -2.83 13.56
CA ASN A 171 11.49 -4.10 14.06
C ASN A 171 12.13 -4.94 12.95
N PHE A 172 11.74 -4.74 11.69
CA PHE A 172 12.21 -5.48 10.54
C PHE A 172 12.56 -4.52 9.40
N ASP A 173 13.78 -4.63 8.87
CA ASP A 173 14.19 -3.83 7.72
C ASP A 173 13.47 -4.29 6.44
N TYR A 174 12.41 -3.57 6.10
CA TYR A 174 11.65 -3.66 4.86
C TYR A 174 11.86 -2.41 4.00
N SER A 175 13.02 -1.76 4.10
CA SER A 175 13.36 -0.64 3.22
C SER A 175 13.35 -1.05 1.75
N GLY A 176 12.75 -0.21 0.92
CA GLY A 176 12.55 -0.39 -0.52
C GLY A 176 11.44 -1.37 -0.90
N THR A 177 10.70 -1.94 0.05
CA THR A 177 9.53 -2.78 -0.26
C THR A 177 8.23 -2.27 0.39
N PRO A 178 7.10 -2.30 -0.34
CA PRO A 178 5.80 -2.10 0.27
C PRO A 178 5.46 -3.28 1.18
N ILE A 179 4.73 -3.01 2.24
CA ILE A 179 4.14 -4.03 3.11
C ILE A 179 2.65 -4.10 2.81
N LYS A 180 2.12 -5.31 2.62
CA LYS A 180 0.67 -5.53 2.42
C LYS A 180 0.06 -6.13 3.68
N PHE A 181 -1.13 -5.66 4.04
CA PHE A 181 -1.91 -6.21 5.14
C PHE A 181 -3.24 -6.78 4.66
N SER A 182 -3.58 -7.95 5.16
CA SER A 182 -4.93 -8.52 5.08
C SER A 182 -5.50 -8.72 6.47
N PHE A 183 -6.78 -8.38 6.64
CA PHE A 183 -7.49 -8.51 7.90
C PHE A 183 -8.57 -9.58 7.74
N ARG A 184 -8.44 -10.67 8.48
CA ARG A 184 -9.29 -11.85 8.37
C ARG A 184 -10.12 -12.03 9.64
N ASP A 185 -11.43 -11.81 9.50
CA ASP A 185 -12.37 -11.98 10.61
C ASP A 185 -12.76 -13.47 10.74
N GLU A 186 -12.46 -14.07 11.89
CA GLU A 186 -12.68 -15.49 12.17
C GLU A 186 -14.16 -15.88 12.03
N LYS A 187 -15.07 -15.01 12.50
CA LYS A 187 -16.51 -15.25 12.43
C LYS A 187 -16.99 -15.28 10.98
N GLN A 188 -16.52 -14.33 10.17
CA GLN A 188 -16.85 -14.26 8.75
C GLN A 188 -16.30 -15.47 7.99
N ILE A 189 -15.10 -15.94 8.32
CA ILE A 189 -14.52 -17.16 7.71
C ILE A 189 -15.38 -18.38 8.02
N LYS A 190 -15.79 -18.56 9.28
CA LYS A 190 -16.64 -19.69 9.70
C LYS A 190 -18.00 -19.66 9.01
N GLU A 191 -18.65 -18.49 8.96
CA GLU A 191 -19.91 -18.27 8.25
C GLU A 191 -19.77 -18.56 6.76
N ASN A 192 -18.70 -18.09 6.12
CA ASN A 192 -18.45 -18.33 4.71
C ASN A 192 -18.20 -19.81 4.40
N ARG A 193 -17.46 -20.53 5.26
CA ARG A 193 -17.25 -21.99 5.11
C ARG A 193 -18.57 -22.76 5.20
N ALA A 194 -19.43 -22.41 6.17
CA ALA A 194 -20.75 -23.02 6.32
C ALA A 194 -21.70 -22.73 5.15
N ARG A 195 -21.56 -21.55 4.51
CA ARG A 195 -22.31 -21.21 3.30
C ARG A 195 -21.86 -22.00 2.09
N ILE A 196 -20.54 -22.17 1.91
CA ILE A 196 -19.98 -22.98 0.81
C ILE A 196 -20.44 -24.43 0.94
N SER A 197 -20.38 -25.02 2.14
CA SER A 197 -20.90 -26.38 2.36
C SER A 197 -22.41 -26.50 2.10
N ALA A 198 -23.15 -25.40 2.21
CA ALA A 198 -24.58 -25.33 1.87
C ALA A 198 -24.86 -24.88 0.43
N GLY A 199 -23.84 -24.86 -0.46
CA GLY A 199 -23.98 -24.45 -1.87
C GLY A 199 -24.24 -22.95 -2.10
N LYS A 200 -24.13 -22.12 -1.06
CA LYS A 200 -24.42 -20.67 -1.12
C LYS A 200 -23.16 -19.85 -1.40
N LYS A 201 -23.30 -18.77 -2.17
CA LYS A 201 -22.19 -17.84 -2.46
C LYS A 201 -21.62 -17.19 -1.18
N VAL A 202 -20.30 -16.97 -1.21
CA VAL A 202 -19.48 -16.34 -0.15
C VAL A 202 -19.90 -14.90 0.06
N ILE A 203 -19.91 -14.44 1.32
CA ILE A 203 -20.16 -13.04 1.65
C ILE A 203 -18.82 -12.30 1.70
N ASN A 204 -18.51 -11.55 0.63
CA ASN A 204 -17.46 -10.54 0.63
C ASN A 204 -18.10 -9.14 0.55
N LYS A 205 -17.71 -8.21 1.42
CA LYS A 205 -18.31 -6.86 1.41
C LYS A 205 -17.94 -6.04 0.17
N ALA A 206 -16.86 -6.36 -0.55
CA ALA A 206 -16.55 -5.75 -1.85
C ALA A 206 -17.72 -5.93 -2.85
N SER A 207 -18.36 -7.12 -2.86
CA SER A 207 -19.55 -7.35 -3.68
C SER A 207 -20.83 -6.68 -3.15
N GLY A 208 -20.86 -6.29 -1.87
CA GLY A 208 -21.98 -5.54 -1.28
C GLY A 208 -22.02 -4.08 -1.70
N THR A 209 -20.85 -3.45 -1.86
CA THR A 209 -20.72 -2.09 -2.42
C THR A 209 -21.05 -2.08 -3.90
N LEU A 210 -20.56 -3.08 -4.65
CA LEU A 210 -20.90 -3.29 -6.07
C LEU A 210 -22.40 -3.53 -6.25
N LYS A 211 -23.03 -4.45 -5.50
CA LYS A 211 -24.49 -4.69 -5.55
C LYS A 211 -25.31 -3.44 -5.24
N LYS A 212 -24.92 -2.63 -4.24
CA LYS A 212 -25.62 -1.38 -3.94
C LYS A 212 -25.50 -0.36 -5.07
N ALA A 213 -24.36 -0.30 -5.75
CA ALA A 213 -24.19 0.54 -6.93
C ALA A 213 -25.06 0.06 -8.10
N THR A 214 -25.09 -1.25 -8.39
CA THR A 214 -25.93 -1.83 -9.46
C THR A 214 -27.42 -1.68 -9.18
N ASP A 215 -27.87 -1.90 -7.93
CA ASP A 215 -29.29 -1.69 -7.54
C ASP A 215 -29.69 -0.21 -7.65
N THR A 216 -28.78 0.71 -7.29
CA THR A 216 -29.05 2.15 -7.40
C THR A 216 -29.13 2.59 -8.87
N GLN A 217 -28.30 2.01 -9.74
CA GLN A 217 -28.28 2.28 -11.18
C GLN A 217 -29.54 1.71 -11.86
N ASN A 218 -29.89 0.45 -11.60
CA ASN A 218 -31.12 -0.17 -12.10
C ASN A 218 -32.38 0.56 -11.63
N LYS A 219 -32.40 1.06 -10.39
CA LYS A 219 -33.53 1.86 -9.86
C LYS A 219 -33.63 3.24 -10.49
N ARG A 220 -32.51 3.83 -10.95
CA ARG A 220 -32.49 5.09 -11.70
C ARG A 220 -32.96 4.89 -13.14
N GLU A 221 -32.53 3.81 -13.79
CA GLU A 221 -32.96 3.45 -15.15
C GLU A 221 -34.46 3.16 -15.22
N ARG A 222 -34.99 2.33 -14.31
CA ARG A 222 -36.45 2.08 -14.23
C ARG A 222 -37.27 3.36 -14.05
N LYS A 223 -36.82 4.28 -13.20
CA LYS A 223 -37.47 5.59 -13.01
C LYS A 223 -37.41 6.49 -14.25
N ARG A 224 -36.34 6.39 -15.03
CA ARG A 224 -36.18 7.13 -16.29
C ARG A 224 -37.13 6.58 -17.35
N ASP A 225 -37.21 5.27 -17.47
CA ASP A 225 -38.09 4.60 -18.44
C ASP A 225 -39.57 4.83 -18.12
N GLU A 226 -39.96 4.77 -16.83
CA GLU A 226 -41.30 5.14 -16.37
C GLU A 226 -41.64 6.60 -16.68
N LYS A 227 -40.68 7.52 -16.57
CA LYS A 227 -40.88 8.94 -16.88
C LYS A 227 -41.04 9.17 -18.38
N LEU A 228 -40.25 8.48 -19.21
CA LEU A 228 -40.34 8.56 -20.67
C LEU A 228 -41.66 7.98 -21.18
N ALA A 229 -42.09 6.85 -20.64
CA ALA A 229 -43.39 6.24 -20.98
C ALA A 229 -44.59 7.11 -20.60
N ARG A 230 -44.49 7.90 -19.51
CA ARG A 230 -45.52 8.89 -19.13
C ARG A 230 -45.57 10.08 -20.08
N ILE A 231 -44.43 10.53 -20.59
CA ILE A 231 -44.36 11.64 -21.54
C ILE A 231 -44.98 11.23 -22.89
N GLN A 232 -44.72 10.01 -23.35
CA GLN A 232 -45.29 9.48 -24.60
C GLN A 232 -46.79 9.19 -24.53
N LYS A 233 -47.38 9.01 -23.34
CA LYS A 233 -48.83 8.83 -23.16
C LYS A 233 -49.62 10.14 -23.07
N ASN A 234 -48.94 11.27 -22.91
CA ASN A 234 -49.54 12.60 -22.77
C ASN A 234 -49.33 13.48 -24.01
N GLN A 235 -48.83 12.91 -25.11
CA GLN A 235 -48.83 13.48 -26.47
C GLN A 235 -49.87 12.74 -27.30
#